data_AF-A0A8H8J0S7-F1
#
_entry.id   AF-A0A8H8J0S7-F1
#
_cell.length_a   1.000
_cell.length_b   1.000
_cell.length_c   1.000
_cell.angle_alpha   90.00
_cell.angle_beta   90.00
_cell.angle_gamma   90.00
#
_symmetry.space_group_name_H-M   'P 1'
#
loop_
_entity.id
_entity.type
_entity.pdbx_description
1 polymer ?
#
loop_
_entity_poly.entity_id
_entity_poly.type
_entity_poly.pdbx_seq_one_letter_code
_entity_poly.pdbx_strand_id
1 'polypeptide(L)'
;MPTKGYSLLPESSNGQLPNIKWHWRPRPRHILTIFSTFAVFFAFGSFFYWGNFELYAYPERAPWTSDATDFDDIFLSEAQLPQHNLSAPYPEGRNGRFVKFSNQVWGLGWNNLLQERLLNTILAYESDRAPVFSPFEAWAHPPRDDKIAGIRKVLVVPYNALLGGPTAGAPWGPGDRHPRAISDKWWRTVCPMEKRRVVDADDIMKQIGKELDGKDNLNKWVKLLKAIPENCVEIVGTQVFDFFLLGSTRVLSLWDDFSVHPAIKGLKESELVTTAVSRNMHKLQGQNGLSRRPSVVRQNDVIAGLVAIHIRRGDYLGDEGQDNGHCLHFARWGSTFTGWCQLPQLPDAFTDPPPRGDVEWGKASPEVTEHYLRRCLPTPAQVAARLHNIRAHRRTPLTHVFVATNAEKEYLAELKTVLAADGWSKDAVVTSGDLELNWQATSVGVAVDMAIMSRAEVFVGNGASLHMTSSSEQPTNAFGIVLELIEQRDNEATYLGHVVSQHTTLVGQDSWSCFLVLSLQLYCMLPDA
;
A
#
# COMPACT_ATOMS: atom_id res chain seq x y z
N MET A 1 21.33 -75.34 25.79
CA MET A 1 21.40 -76.78 25.41
C MET A 1 20.25 -77.08 24.46
N PRO A 2 20.45 -77.98 23.47
CA PRO A 2 20.14 -77.69 22.07
C PRO A 2 19.00 -78.54 21.50
N THR A 3 18.48 -78.17 20.32
CA THR A 3 18.60 -78.95 19.05
C THR A 3 17.75 -78.32 17.94
N LYS A 4 18.42 -77.98 16.82
CA LYS A 4 18.25 -78.53 15.43
C LYS A 4 16.89 -78.19 14.79
N GLY A 5 16.79 -77.58 13.60
CA GLY A 5 17.71 -77.53 12.47
C GLY A 5 17.05 -78.19 11.25
N TYR A 6 17.16 -77.50 10.11
CA TYR A 6 16.99 -77.92 8.70
C TYR A 6 15.73 -77.52 7.92
N SER A 7 16.04 -76.71 6.91
CA SER A 7 15.32 -76.29 5.72
C SER A 7 15.07 -77.43 4.72
N LEU A 8 14.01 -77.32 3.90
CA LEU A 8 14.05 -77.26 2.41
C LEU A 8 12.63 -77.40 1.80
N LEU A 9 12.43 -76.64 0.72
CA LEU A 9 11.29 -76.48 -0.22
C LEU A 9 10.98 -77.79 -1.02
N PRO A 10 10.13 -77.81 -2.08
CA PRO A 10 8.93 -77.03 -2.48
C PRO A 10 7.73 -77.95 -2.90
N GLU A 11 6.57 -77.38 -3.24
CA GLU A 11 5.85 -77.61 -4.53
C GLU A 11 4.36 -77.25 -4.49
N SER A 12 4.01 -76.31 -5.37
CA SER A 12 2.85 -76.31 -6.27
C SER A 12 1.74 -77.36 -6.03
N SER A 13 0.55 -76.89 -5.66
CA SER A 13 -0.68 -77.49 -6.19
C SER A 13 -1.78 -76.46 -6.38
N ASN A 14 -2.34 -76.48 -7.59
CA ASN A 14 -3.44 -75.67 -8.08
C ASN A 14 -4.69 -75.83 -7.21
N GLY A 15 -5.14 -74.72 -6.60
CA GLY A 15 -6.46 -74.63 -5.95
C GLY A 15 -7.39 -73.73 -6.76
N GLN A 16 -8.30 -74.33 -7.53
CA GLN A 16 -9.40 -73.64 -8.19
C GLN A 16 -10.28 -72.91 -7.15
N LEU A 17 -10.46 -71.60 -7.33
CA LEU A 17 -11.42 -70.79 -6.56
C LEU A 17 -12.86 -71.08 -7.01
N PRO A 18 -13.82 -71.21 -6.07
CA PRO A 18 -15.20 -71.54 -6.39
C PRO A 18 -15.94 -70.36 -7.03
N ASN A 19 -16.72 -70.69 -8.05
CA ASN A 19 -17.48 -69.76 -8.90
C ASN A 19 -18.74 -69.28 -8.13
N ILE A 20 -18.61 -68.17 -7.39
CA ILE A 20 -19.74 -67.54 -6.67
C ILE A 20 -20.56 -66.72 -7.67
N LYS A 21 -21.68 -67.28 -8.13
CA LYS A 21 -22.69 -66.56 -8.93
C LYS A 21 -23.49 -65.61 -8.02
N TRP A 22 -23.14 -64.33 -8.04
CA TRP A 22 -23.87 -63.26 -7.36
C TRP A 22 -25.13 -62.88 -8.16
N HIS A 23 -26.30 -63.37 -7.72
CA HIS A 23 -27.58 -62.91 -8.23
C HIS A 23 -27.98 -61.58 -7.56
N TRP A 24 -27.62 -60.46 -8.18
CA TRP A 24 -28.11 -59.14 -7.80
C TRP A 24 -29.56 -58.96 -8.26
N ARG A 25 -30.52 -59.09 -7.33
CA ARG A 25 -31.88 -58.57 -7.51
C ARG A 25 -31.92 -57.15 -6.90
N PRO A 26 -31.92 -56.08 -7.71
CA PRO A 26 -31.96 -54.72 -7.19
C PRO A 26 -33.29 -54.50 -6.47
N ARG A 27 -33.23 -54.18 -5.17
CA ARG A 27 -34.43 -53.78 -4.43
C ARG A 27 -34.89 -52.41 -4.96
N PRO A 28 -36.21 -52.17 -5.11
CA PRO A 28 -36.76 -50.94 -5.71
C PRO A 28 -36.20 -49.64 -5.11
N ARG A 29 -35.83 -49.66 -3.83
CA ARG A 29 -35.22 -48.51 -3.14
C ARG A 29 -33.84 -48.11 -3.68
N HIS A 30 -33.01 -49.04 -4.12
CA HIS A 30 -31.69 -48.72 -4.68
C HIS A 30 -31.79 -48.07 -6.07
N ILE A 31 -32.81 -48.45 -6.84
CA ILE A 31 -33.08 -47.84 -8.15
C ILE A 31 -33.47 -46.37 -7.94
N LEU A 32 -34.32 -46.07 -6.95
CA LEU A 32 -34.73 -44.70 -6.64
C LEU A 32 -33.55 -43.81 -6.22
N THR A 33 -32.60 -44.33 -5.42
CA THR A 33 -31.41 -43.57 -4.99
C THR A 33 -30.45 -43.30 -6.15
N ILE A 34 -30.25 -44.29 -7.03
CA ILE A 34 -29.39 -44.12 -8.22
C ILE A 34 -29.99 -43.07 -9.16
N PHE A 35 -31.30 -43.12 -9.42
CA PHE A 35 -31.98 -42.12 -10.26
C PHE A 35 -31.94 -40.72 -9.65
N SER A 36 -32.15 -40.59 -8.33
CA SER A 36 -32.03 -39.31 -7.62
C SER A 36 -30.63 -38.71 -7.77
N THR A 37 -29.60 -39.54 -7.57
CA THR A 37 -28.21 -39.10 -7.67
C THR A 37 -27.86 -38.68 -9.10
N PHE A 38 -28.29 -39.46 -10.11
CA PHE A 38 -28.13 -39.09 -11.51
C PHE A 38 -28.89 -37.82 -11.89
N ALA A 39 -30.12 -37.62 -11.38
CA ALA A 39 -30.90 -36.43 -11.64
C ALA A 39 -30.25 -35.17 -11.02
N VAL A 40 -29.69 -35.26 -9.81
CA VAL A 40 -28.94 -34.16 -9.20
C VAL A 40 -27.67 -33.86 -9.99
N PHE A 41 -26.88 -34.88 -10.36
CA PHE A 41 -25.68 -34.69 -11.19
C PHE A 41 -26.00 -34.12 -12.57
N PHE A 42 -27.10 -34.55 -13.19
CA PHE A 42 -27.54 -34.04 -14.48
C PHE A 42 -28.07 -32.62 -14.39
N ALA A 43 -28.82 -32.28 -13.33
CA ALA A 43 -29.28 -30.92 -13.08
C ALA A 43 -28.10 -29.97 -12.80
N PHE A 44 -27.11 -30.41 -12.00
CA PHE A 44 -25.87 -29.66 -11.78
C PHE A 44 -25.10 -29.51 -13.09
N GLY A 45 -24.82 -30.62 -13.79
CA GLY A 45 -24.10 -30.60 -15.06
C GLY A 45 -24.79 -29.73 -16.12
N SER A 46 -26.11 -29.81 -16.25
CA SER A 46 -26.89 -28.98 -17.18
C SER A 46 -26.92 -27.51 -16.75
N PHE A 47 -26.93 -27.20 -15.45
CA PHE A 47 -26.80 -25.83 -14.96
C PHE A 47 -25.42 -25.24 -15.31
N PHE A 48 -24.34 -26.02 -15.22
CA PHE A 48 -23.00 -25.58 -15.60
C PHE A 48 -22.76 -25.57 -17.12
N TYR A 49 -23.45 -26.42 -17.88
CA TYR A 49 -23.23 -26.54 -19.32
C TYR A 49 -24.15 -25.63 -20.15
N TRP A 50 -25.41 -25.42 -19.71
CA TRP A 50 -26.43 -24.64 -20.42
C TRP A 50 -26.96 -23.44 -19.61
N GLY A 51 -26.59 -23.28 -18.33
CA GLY A 51 -26.94 -22.10 -17.55
C GLY A 51 -26.24 -20.87 -18.11
N ASN A 52 -27.02 -19.86 -18.48
CA ASN A 52 -26.49 -18.59 -18.95
C ASN A 52 -25.79 -17.88 -17.76
N PHE A 53 -24.46 -17.90 -17.75
CA PHE A 53 -23.63 -17.30 -16.69
C PHE A 53 -23.75 -15.77 -16.59
N GLU A 54 -24.51 -15.13 -17.49
CA GLU A 54 -24.74 -13.69 -17.51
C GLU A 54 -25.42 -13.15 -16.24
N LEU A 55 -26.17 -13.96 -15.48
CA LEU A 55 -26.84 -13.48 -14.26
C LEU A 55 -25.94 -13.38 -13.01
N TYR A 56 -24.70 -13.84 -13.09
CA TYR A 56 -23.66 -13.65 -12.07
C TYR A 56 -22.36 -13.09 -12.66
N ALA A 57 -22.46 -12.41 -13.80
CA ALA A 57 -21.39 -11.54 -14.25
C ALA A 57 -21.23 -10.43 -13.20
N TYR A 58 -20.33 -10.66 -12.24
CA TYR A 58 -19.48 -9.58 -11.72
C TYR A 58 -19.08 -8.73 -12.92
N PRO A 59 -19.08 -7.38 -12.81
CA PRO A 59 -18.65 -6.53 -13.90
C PRO A 59 -17.36 -7.13 -14.46
N GLU A 60 -17.40 -7.50 -15.74
CA GLU A 60 -16.26 -8.11 -16.42
C GLU A 60 -15.05 -7.24 -16.10
N ARG A 61 -14.06 -7.83 -15.41
CA ARG A 61 -12.79 -7.16 -15.12
C ARG A 61 -12.37 -6.45 -16.37
N ALA A 62 -12.16 -5.14 -16.29
CA ALA A 62 -11.82 -4.31 -17.44
C ALA A 62 -10.78 -5.08 -18.26
N PRO A 63 -11.12 -5.50 -19.50
CA PRO A 63 -10.29 -6.45 -20.18
C PRO A 63 -8.95 -5.78 -20.40
N TRP A 64 -7.90 -6.40 -19.89
CA TRP A 64 -6.51 -6.06 -20.21
C TRP A 64 -6.17 -6.39 -21.68
N THR A 65 -7.16 -6.30 -22.57
CA THR A 65 -6.99 -6.25 -24.01
C THR A 65 -6.45 -4.87 -24.34
N SER A 66 -5.31 -4.89 -25.00
CA SER A 66 -4.28 -3.87 -25.12
C SER A 66 -4.62 -2.65 -25.98
N ASP A 67 -5.90 -2.32 -26.16
CA ASP A 67 -6.31 -1.34 -27.19
C ASP A 67 -6.94 -0.06 -26.61
N ALA A 68 -7.12 0.03 -25.28
CA ALA A 68 -7.60 1.24 -24.64
C ALA A 68 -6.52 2.34 -24.70
N THR A 69 -6.78 3.39 -25.50
CA THR A 69 -5.84 4.52 -25.72
C THR A 69 -6.07 5.73 -24.81
N ASP A 70 -7.05 5.62 -23.91
CA ASP A 70 -7.49 6.67 -22.99
C ASP A 70 -8.03 6.08 -21.66
N PHE A 71 -8.67 6.91 -20.85
CA PHE A 71 -9.23 6.56 -19.54
C PHE A 71 -10.76 6.74 -19.46
N ASP A 72 -11.45 6.79 -20.60
CA ASP A 72 -12.86 7.19 -20.66
C ASP A 72 -13.76 6.25 -19.86
N ASP A 73 -13.52 4.95 -19.91
CA ASP A 73 -14.27 3.95 -19.14
C ASP A 73 -14.19 4.19 -17.62
N ILE A 74 -13.01 4.60 -17.12
CA ILE A 74 -12.82 4.88 -15.69
C ILE A 74 -13.53 6.20 -15.32
N PHE A 75 -13.48 7.22 -16.18
CA PHE A 75 -14.27 8.44 -15.97
C PHE A 75 -15.77 8.18 -15.98
N LEU A 76 -16.26 7.28 -16.84
CA LEU A 76 -17.66 6.85 -16.85
C LEU A 76 -18.02 6.14 -15.54
N SER A 77 -17.15 5.25 -15.05
CA SER A 77 -17.35 4.60 -13.75
C SER A 77 -17.36 5.60 -12.59
N GLU A 78 -16.46 6.59 -12.58
CA GLU A 78 -16.48 7.66 -11.57
C GLU A 78 -17.79 8.45 -11.63
N ALA A 79 -18.29 8.76 -12.83
CA ALA A 79 -19.55 9.50 -13.00
C ALA A 79 -20.78 8.73 -12.47
N GLN A 80 -20.71 7.40 -12.42
CA GLN A 80 -21.81 6.52 -12.01
C GLN A 80 -21.73 6.04 -10.56
N LEU A 81 -20.85 6.61 -9.74
CA LEU A 81 -20.77 6.25 -8.32
C LEU A 81 -22.13 6.43 -7.62
N PRO A 82 -22.53 5.55 -6.67
CA PRO A 82 -23.91 5.56 -6.14
C PRO A 82 -24.31 6.87 -5.43
N GLN A 83 -23.34 7.58 -4.85
CA GLN A 83 -23.53 8.89 -4.22
C GLN A 83 -23.70 10.03 -5.25
N HIS A 84 -23.43 9.79 -6.52
CA HIS A 84 -23.68 10.72 -7.63
C HIS A 84 -25.15 10.70 -8.07
N ASN A 85 -26.04 10.86 -7.10
CA ASN A 85 -27.48 10.91 -7.31
C ASN A 85 -28.08 12.01 -6.44
N LEU A 86 -28.72 13.01 -7.04
CA LEU A 86 -29.32 14.14 -6.32
C LEU A 86 -30.44 13.71 -5.36
N SER A 87 -31.07 12.56 -5.62
CA SER A 87 -32.13 11.98 -4.82
C SER A 87 -31.61 11.04 -3.73
N ALA A 88 -30.29 10.87 -3.59
CA ALA A 88 -29.72 10.09 -2.50
C ALA A 88 -30.08 10.72 -1.13
N PRO A 89 -30.32 9.89 -0.10
CA PRO A 89 -30.64 10.38 1.23
C PRO A 89 -29.43 11.06 1.90
N TYR A 90 -29.69 11.90 2.90
CA TYR A 90 -28.66 12.46 3.76
C TYR A 90 -27.81 11.31 4.38
N PRO A 91 -26.47 11.43 4.44
CA PRO A 91 -25.66 12.64 4.24
C PRO A 91 -25.17 12.89 2.81
N GLU A 92 -25.78 12.24 1.82
CA GLU A 92 -25.44 12.38 0.40
C GLU A 92 -26.52 13.16 -0.36
N GLY A 93 -26.39 13.19 -1.69
CA GLY A 93 -27.36 13.82 -2.58
C GLY A 93 -27.40 15.34 -2.46
N ARG A 94 -28.55 15.94 -2.81
CA ARG A 94 -28.70 17.41 -2.90
C ARG A 94 -28.46 18.15 -1.58
N ASN A 95 -28.69 17.49 -0.46
CA ASN A 95 -28.56 18.05 0.88
C ASN A 95 -27.31 17.56 1.62
N GLY A 96 -26.43 16.82 0.94
CA GLY A 96 -25.17 16.39 1.53
C GLY A 96 -24.23 17.56 1.81
N ARG A 97 -23.31 17.37 2.76
CA ARG A 97 -22.27 18.35 3.07
C ARG A 97 -20.98 17.92 2.39
N PHE A 98 -20.38 18.84 1.66
CA PHE A 98 -19.24 18.60 0.78
C PHE A 98 -18.16 19.67 1.01
N VAL A 99 -16.90 19.29 0.83
CA VAL A 99 -15.77 20.22 0.82
C VAL A 99 -14.85 19.94 -0.35
N LYS A 100 -14.58 20.98 -1.13
CA LYS A 100 -13.61 20.96 -2.23
C LYS A 100 -12.36 21.75 -1.85
N PHE A 101 -11.21 21.16 -2.09
CA PHE A 101 -9.90 21.81 -1.97
C PHE A 101 -9.43 22.20 -3.37
N SER A 102 -9.69 23.43 -3.77
CA SER A 102 -9.24 24.00 -5.07
C SER A 102 -7.82 24.59 -4.99
N ASN A 103 -7.24 24.59 -3.79
CA ASN A 103 -5.90 25.06 -3.45
C ASN A 103 -4.84 23.95 -3.40
N GLN A 104 -5.16 22.73 -3.85
CA GLN A 104 -4.22 21.61 -3.85
C GLN A 104 -3.02 21.88 -4.75
N VAL A 105 -1.87 21.29 -4.41
CA VAL A 105 -0.68 21.39 -5.25
C VAL A 105 -0.93 20.77 -6.63
N TRP A 106 -0.44 21.45 -7.66
CA TRP A 106 -0.51 21.01 -9.05
C TRP A 106 0.89 21.06 -9.65
N GLY A 107 1.09 20.41 -10.79
CA GLY A 107 2.38 20.44 -11.51
C GLY A 107 3.47 19.53 -10.92
N LEU A 108 3.24 18.91 -9.76
CA LEU A 108 4.20 18.01 -9.11
C LEU A 108 3.91 16.52 -9.37
N GLY A 109 4.86 15.66 -9.00
CA GLY A 109 4.69 14.21 -9.05
C GLY A 109 3.60 13.71 -8.11
N TRP A 110 2.99 12.59 -8.47
CA TRP A 110 1.85 11.97 -7.75
C TRP A 110 2.06 11.85 -6.24
N ASN A 111 3.26 11.50 -5.79
CA ASN A 111 3.53 11.20 -4.37
C ASN A 111 3.40 12.45 -3.47
N ASN A 112 3.70 13.64 -4.01
CA ASN A 112 3.47 14.90 -3.31
C ASN A 112 1.97 15.19 -3.18
N LEU A 113 1.21 14.98 -4.27
CA LEU A 113 -0.23 15.19 -4.29
C LEU A 113 -0.97 14.19 -3.41
N LEU A 114 -0.51 12.93 -3.36
CA LEU A 114 -1.16 11.88 -2.60
C LEU A 114 -1.21 12.20 -1.11
N GLN A 115 -0.09 12.64 -0.52
CA GLN A 115 -0.03 13.00 0.91
C GLN A 115 -1.02 14.11 1.26
N GLU A 116 -1.00 15.19 0.49
CA GLU A 116 -1.94 16.30 0.69
C GLU A 116 -3.39 15.85 0.48
N ARG A 117 -3.69 15.04 -0.55
CA ARG A 117 -5.05 14.55 -0.82
C ARG A 117 -5.56 13.64 0.28
N LEU A 118 -4.71 12.81 0.90
CA LEU A 118 -5.08 11.97 2.03
C LEU A 118 -5.38 12.81 3.27
N LEU A 119 -4.55 13.81 3.61
CA LEU A 119 -4.81 14.71 4.74
C LEU A 119 -6.05 15.58 4.51
N ASN A 120 -6.27 16.07 3.29
CA ASN A 120 -7.51 16.77 2.93
C ASN A 120 -8.74 15.85 3.04
N THR A 121 -8.59 14.57 2.72
CA THR A 121 -9.66 13.58 2.92
C THR A 121 -9.96 13.37 4.39
N ILE A 122 -8.93 13.26 5.24
CA ILE A 122 -9.07 13.17 6.70
C ILE A 122 -9.75 14.42 7.25
N LEU A 123 -9.31 15.61 6.84
CA LEU A 123 -9.94 16.87 7.24
C LEU A 123 -11.41 16.96 6.83
N ALA A 124 -11.77 16.49 5.63
CA ALA A 124 -13.16 16.43 5.19
C ALA A 124 -13.98 15.47 6.08
N TYR A 125 -13.46 14.26 6.29
CA TYR A 125 -14.08 13.24 7.14
C TYR A 125 -14.32 13.78 8.57
N GLU A 126 -13.27 14.30 9.20
CA GLU A 126 -13.31 14.83 10.57
C GLU A 126 -14.21 16.06 10.70
N SER A 127 -14.50 16.77 9.60
CA SER A 127 -15.42 17.92 9.56
C SER A 127 -16.86 17.57 9.19
N ASP A 128 -17.22 16.27 9.15
CA ASP A 128 -18.54 15.76 8.77
C ASP A 128 -18.94 16.17 7.33
N ARG A 129 -17.96 16.15 6.41
CA ARG A 129 -18.13 16.56 5.00
C ARG A 129 -17.54 15.51 4.06
N ALA A 130 -18.19 15.32 2.91
CA ALA A 130 -17.66 14.48 1.85
C ALA A 130 -16.52 15.21 1.12
N PRO A 131 -15.34 14.59 0.99
CA PRO A 131 -14.26 15.16 0.20
C PRO A 131 -14.59 15.13 -1.28
N VAL A 132 -14.18 16.16 -2.00
CA VAL A 132 -14.23 16.18 -3.46
C VAL A 132 -12.88 15.75 -4.01
N PHE A 133 -12.83 14.63 -4.73
CA PHE A 133 -11.63 14.19 -5.42
C PHE A 133 -11.61 14.68 -6.87
N SER A 134 -10.42 15.01 -7.34
CA SER A 134 -10.19 15.51 -8.71
C SER A 134 -9.26 14.56 -9.45
N PRO A 135 -9.33 14.51 -10.79
CA PRO A 135 -8.34 13.77 -11.57
C PRO A 135 -6.91 14.26 -11.27
N PHE A 136 -5.93 13.42 -11.60
CA PHE A 136 -4.53 13.77 -11.57
C PHE A 136 -4.09 14.30 -12.93
N GLU A 137 -3.59 15.54 -12.97
CA GLU A 137 -3.01 16.12 -14.17
C GLU A 137 -1.50 15.85 -14.18
N ALA A 138 -1.08 14.96 -15.06
CA ALA A 138 0.29 14.44 -15.15
C ALA A 138 1.25 15.43 -15.84
N TRP A 139 1.35 16.66 -15.33
CA TRP A 139 2.20 17.73 -15.86
C TRP A 139 3.70 17.40 -15.88
N ALA A 140 4.17 16.57 -14.94
CA ALA A 140 5.55 16.12 -14.86
C ALA A 140 5.86 14.89 -15.73
N HIS A 141 4.85 14.30 -16.39
CA HIS A 141 5.08 13.21 -17.33
C HIS A 141 5.51 13.76 -18.70
N PRO A 142 6.34 13.01 -19.45
CA PRO A 142 6.65 13.35 -20.83
C PRO A 142 5.35 13.62 -21.59
N PRO A 143 5.30 14.66 -22.45
CA PRO A 143 4.17 14.87 -23.34
C PRO A 143 3.78 13.56 -24.02
N ARG A 144 2.48 13.32 -24.22
CA ARG A 144 2.07 12.33 -25.22
C ARG A 144 2.82 12.68 -26.50
N ASP A 145 3.37 11.69 -27.19
CA ASP A 145 3.97 11.89 -28.51
C ASP A 145 2.81 12.07 -29.52
N ASP A 146 1.90 13.03 -29.26
CA ASP A 146 0.79 13.38 -30.14
C ASP A 146 1.31 14.30 -31.24
N LYS A 147 2.09 13.70 -32.14
CA LYS A 147 2.68 14.29 -33.36
C LYS A 147 1.68 15.00 -34.30
N ILE A 148 0.41 15.08 -33.95
CA ILE A 148 -0.69 15.55 -34.81
C ILE A 148 -1.05 17.03 -34.54
N ALA A 149 -0.63 17.64 -33.44
CA ALA A 149 -0.73 19.08 -33.27
C ALA A 149 0.35 19.54 -32.32
N GLY A 150 1.12 20.59 -32.64
CA GLY A 150 2.17 21.15 -31.78
C GLY A 150 1.68 21.76 -30.45
N ILE A 151 0.62 21.21 -29.85
CA ILE A 151 0.04 21.59 -28.57
C ILE A 151 0.23 20.40 -27.63
N ARG A 152 1.08 20.57 -26.61
CA ARG A 152 1.24 19.60 -25.52
C ARG A 152 -0.11 19.35 -24.84
N LYS A 153 -0.67 18.15 -24.97
CA LYS A 153 -1.81 17.72 -24.15
C LYS A 153 -1.30 17.12 -22.84
N VAL A 154 -1.68 17.73 -21.73
CA VAL A 154 -1.45 17.16 -20.39
C VAL A 154 -2.33 15.92 -20.25
N LEU A 155 -1.73 14.81 -19.85
CA LEU A 155 -2.48 13.59 -19.58
C LEU A 155 -3.31 13.79 -18.30
N VAL A 156 -4.63 13.61 -18.41
CA VAL A 156 -5.55 13.69 -17.28
C VAL A 156 -5.93 12.26 -16.89
N VAL A 157 -5.51 11.85 -15.71
CA VAL A 157 -5.70 10.50 -15.18
C VAL A 157 -6.86 10.54 -14.17
N PRO A 158 -7.91 9.72 -14.31
CA PRO A 158 -8.97 9.65 -13.31
C PRO A 158 -8.41 9.20 -11.96
N TYR A 159 -9.02 9.67 -10.87
CA TYR A 159 -8.53 9.38 -9.53
C TYR A 159 -8.64 7.87 -9.22
N ASN A 160 -9.73 7.25 -9.67
CA ASN A 160 -9.98 5.82 -9.55
C ASN A 160 -9.07 4.94 -10.44
N ALA A 161 -8.24 5.54 -11.31
CA ALA A 161 -7.17 4.80 -12.01
C ALA A 161 -5.89 4.66 -11.16
N LEU A 162 -5.67 5.56 -10.21
CA LEU A 162 -4.47 5.56 -9.34
C LEU A 162 -4.73 4.83 -8.01
N LEU A 163 -5.89 5.06 -7.39
CA LEU A 163 -6.24 4.45 -6.11
C LEU A 163 -7.75 4.24 -5.99
N GLY A 164 -8.14 3.39 -5.06
CA GLY A 164 -9.52 3.14 -4.65
C GLY A 164 -9.70 3.36 -3.15
N GLY A 165 -10.89 3.00 -2.65
CA GLY A 165 -11.22 3.14 -1.23
C GLY A 165 -12.01 4.43 -0.93
N PRO A 166 -12.20 4.78 0.35
CA PRO A 166 -13.08 5.88 0.75
C PRO A 166 -12.71 7.23 0.15
N THR A 167 -11.42 7.48 -0.02
CA THR A 167 -10.85 8.68 -0.67
C THR A 167 -11.33 8.84 -2.11
N ALA A 168 -11.61 7.73 -2.80
CA ALA A 168 -12.09 7.65 -4.19
C ALA A 168 -13.57 7.22 -4.29
N GLY A 169 -14.35 7.47 -3.23
CA GLY A 169 -15.80 7.32 -3.24
C GLY A 169 -16.33 5.95 -2.85
N ALA A 170 -15.48 5.04 -2.37
CA ALA A 170 -15.95 3.80 -1.75
C ALA A 170 -16.55 4.06 -0.35
N PRO A 171 -17.30 3.12 0.24
CA PRO A 171 -17.78 3.23 1.62
C PRO A 171 -16.62 3.25 2.65
N TRP A 172 -16.79 4.02 3.73
CA TRP A 172 -15.84 4.15 4.84
C TRP A 172 -15.65 2.88 5.66
N GLY A 173 -16.70 2.07 5.78
CA GLY A 173 -16.68 0.80 6.50
C GLY A 173 -18.06 0.42 7.03
N PRO A 174 -18.21 -0.77 7.63
CA PRO A 174 -19.47 -1.19 8.22
C PRO A 174 -19.91 -0.26 9.36
N GLY A 175 -21.14 0.25 9.29
CA GLY A 175 -21.74 1.10 10.33
C GLY A 175 -21.33 2.57 10.27
N ASP A 176 -20.33 2.92 9.48
CA ASP A 176 -19.93 4.31 9.25
C ASP A 176 -20.98 5.03 8.38
N ARG A 177 -21.38 6.22 8.82
CA ARG A 177 -22.40 7.05 8.18
C ARG A 177 -21.84 8.32 7.57
N HIS A 178 -20.52 8.52 7.52
CA HIS A 178 -19.94 9.69 6.86
C HIS A 178 -20.27 9.70 5.37
N PRO A 179 -20.51 10.87 4.77
CA PRO A 179 -20.80 10.97 3.34
C PRO A 179 -19.59 10.51 2.52
N ARG A 180 -19.84 9.79 1.42
CA ARG A 180 -18.77 9.29 0.53
C ARG A 180 -18.19 10.40 -0.33
N ALA A 181 -16.91 10.25 -0.67
CA ALA A 181 -16.22 11.19 -1.56
C ALA A 181 -16.90 11.28 -2.93
N ILE A 182 -16.90 12.45 -3.53
CA ILE A 182 -17.51 12.69 -4.85
C ILE A 182 -16.49 13.24 -5.85
N SER A 183 -16.73 12.99 -7.13
CA SER A 183 -15.88 13.54 -8.20
C SER A 183 -16.05 15.06 -8.34
N ASP A 184 -15.02 15.77 -8.80
CA ASP A 184 -15.10 17.20 -9.13
C ASP A 184 -16.21 17.51 -10.15
N LYS A 185 -16.41 16.61 -11.13
CA LYS A 185 -17.50 16.74 -12.10
C LYS A 185 -18.87 16.72 -11.42
N TRP A 186 -19.07 15.81 -10.46
CA TRP A 186 -20.29 15.76 -9.68
C TRP A 186 -20.44 16.95 -8.72
N TRP A 187 -19.35 17.39 -8.10
CA TRP A 187 -19.33 18.60 -7.28
C TRP A 187 -19.93 19.81 -8.00
N ARG A 188 -19.57 20.01 -9.27
CA ARG A 188 -20.13 21.12 -10.09
C ARG A 188 -21.64 21.02 -10.29
N THR A 189 -22.20 19.81 -10.20
CA THR A 189 -23.64 19.54 -10.34
C THR A 189 -24.38 19.73 -9.03
N VAL A 190 -23.89 19.15 -7.93
CA VAL A 190 -24.55 19.23 -6.61
C VAL A 190 -24.33 20.58 -5.91
N CYS A 191 -23.17 21.18 -6.15
CA CYS A 191 -22.71 22.46 -5.61
C CYS A 191 -22.38 23.43 -6.76
N PRO A 192 -23.38 24.02 -7.46
CA PRO A 192 -23.16 25.09 -8.41
C PRO A 192 -22.66 26.36 -7.69
N MET A 193 -22.05 27.30 -8.43
CA MET A 193 -21.29 28.43 -7.85
C MET A 193 -22.09 29.23 -6.81
N GLU A 194 -23.38 29.48 -7.07
CA GLU A 194 -24.29 30.22 -6.21
C GLU A 194 -24.55 29.56 -4.85
N LYS A 195 -24.28 28.26 -4.69
CA LYS A 195 -24.41 27.54 -3.42
C LYS A 195 -23.10 27.44 -2.64
N ARG A 196 -21.97 27.84 -3.23
CA ARG A 196 -20.65 27.62 -2.63
C ARG A 196 -20.32 28.72 -1.65
N ARG A 197 -19.93 28.32 -0.45
CA ARG A 197 -19.18 29.17 0.46
C ARG A 197 -17.70 29.04 0.11
N VAL A 198 -17.13 30.08 -0.49
CA VAL A 198 -15.70 30.15 -0.76
C VAL A 198 -14.97 30.60 0.51
N VAL A 199 -13.94 29.84 0.91
CA VAL A 199 -13.07 30.13 2.05
C VAL A 199 -11.66 30.31 1.51
N ASP A 200 -11.09 31.49 1.74
CA ASP A 200 -9.69 31.77 1.39
C ASP A 200 -8.78 31.26 2.52
N ALA A 201 -7.96 30.25 2.20
CA ALA A 201 -7.03 29.66 3.15
C ALA A 201 -5.94 30.65 3.59
N ASP A 202 -5.55 31.63 2.78
CA ASP A 202 -4.54 32.61 3.18
C ASP A 202 -5.01 33.45 4.36
N ASP A 203 -6.29 33.81 4.39
CA ASP A 203 -6.88 34.59 5.49
C ASP A 203 -7.02 33.77 6.77
N ILE A 204 -7.29 32.47 6.64
CA ILE A 204 -7.31 31.55 7.78
C ILE A 204 -5.90 31.33 8.32
N MET A 205 -4.93 31.06 7.45
CA MET A 205 -3.54 30.80 7.82
C MET A 205 -2.88 32.03 8.49
N LYS A 206 -3.27 33.25 8.11
CA LYS A 206 -2.87 34.49 8.82
C LYS A 206 -3.38 34.53 10.26
N GLN A 207 -4.58 34.00 10.53
CA GLN A 207 -5.19 34.01 11.86
C GLN A 207 -4.65 32.89 12.75
N ILE A 208 -4.47 31.69 12.18
CA ILE A 208 -4.07 30.52 12.96
C ILE A 208 -2.56 30.36 13.11
N GLY A 209 -1.78 30.94 12.20
CA GLY A 209 -0.32 30.86 12.12
C GLY A 209 0.17 29.83 11.10
N LYS A 210 1.19 30.19 10.30
CA LYS A 210 1.76 29.31 9.26
C LYS A 210 2.65 28.19 9.80
N GLU A 211 3.17 28.36 11.01
CA GLU A 211 4.13 27.44 11.66
C GLU A 211 3.49 26.49 12.67
N LEU A 212 2.19 26.25 12.56
CA LEU A 212 1.52 25.32 13.47
C LEU A 212 1.98 23.88 13.28
N ASP A 213 2.07 23.17 14.40
CA ASP A 213 2.15 21.73 14.40
C ASP A 213 1.00 21.09 13.59
N GLY A 214 1.25 19.93 12.97
CA GLY A 214 0.32 19.29 12.05
C GLY A 214 -1.05 18.98 12.67
N LYS A 215 -1.06 18.45 13.89
CA LYS A 215 -2.28 18.12 14.64
C LYS A 215 -3.07 19.37 15.02
N ASP A 216 -2.39 20.43 15.44
CA ASP A 216 -3.02 21.72 15.74
C ASP A 216 -3.62 22.37 14.49
N ASN A 217 -2.93 22.28 13.34
CA ASN A 217 -3.44 22.76 12.06
C ASN A 217 -4.73 22.01 11.68
N LEU A 218 -4.71 20.66 11.72
CA LEU A 218 -5.88 19.83 11.44
C LEU A 218 -7.06 20.19 12.36
N ASN A 219 -6.85 20.25 13.68
CA ASN A 219 -7.90 20.53 14.65
C ASN A 219 -8.55 21.92 14.46
N LYS A 220 -7.76 22.95 14.15
CA LYS A 220 -8.29 24.29 13.87
C LYS A 220 -9.13 24.31 12.60
N TRP A 221 -8.67 23.65 11.54
CA TRP A 221 -9.43 23.52 10.29
C TRP A 221 -10.72 22.71 10.47
N VAL A 222 -10.68 21.61 11.23
CA VAL A 222 -11.87 20.82 11.57
C VAL A 222 -12.90 21.68 12.29
N LYS A 223 -12.49 22.42 13.33
CA LYS A 223 -13.38 23.32 14.08
C LYS A 223 -14.01 24.38 13.17
N LEU A 224 -13.22 24.97 12.29
CA LEU A 224 -13.69 25.97 11.34
C LEU A 224 -14.72 25.39 10.36
N LEU A 225 -14.42 24.26 9.71
CA LEU A 225 -15.30 23.65 8.71
C LEU A 225 -16.60 23.11 9.31
N LYS A 226 -16.58 22.65 10.57
CA LYS A 226 -17.80 22.27 11.31
C LYS A 226 -18.72 23.46 11.56
N ALA A 227 -18.14 24.62 11.89
CA ALA A 227 -18.90 25.84 12.19
C ALA A 227 -19.57 26.47 10.96
N ILE A 228 -19.13 26.14 9.75
CA ILE A 228 -19.74 26.65 8.51
C ILE A 228 -21.08 25.92 8.25
N PRO A 229 -22.23 26.62 8.26
CA PRO A 229 -23.54 26.00 8.05
C PRO A 229 -23.77 25.56 6.59
N GLU A 230 -23.11 26.19 5.62
CA GLU A 230 -23.29 25.88 4.22
C GLU A 230 -22.84 24.45 3.88
N ASN A 231 -23.68 23.78 3.08
CA ASN A 231 -23.44 22.42 2.63
C ASN A 231 -22.23 22.33 1.69
N CYS A 232 -22.02 23.33 0.83
CA CYS A 232 -20.97 23.33 -0.18
C CYS A 232 -19.86 24.32 0.21
N VAL A 233 -18.70 23.82 0.60
CA VAL A 233 -17.53 24.67 0.92
C VAL A 233 -16.42 24.46 -0.11
N GLU A 234 -15.88 25.55 -0.65
CA GLU A 234 -14.74 25.53 -1.56
C GLU A 234 -13.57 26.30 -0.92
N ILE A 235 -12.45 25.62 -0.73
CA ILE A 235 -11.22 26.21 -0.17
C ILE A 235 -10.30 26.61 -1.32
N VAL A 236 -9.88 27.88 -1.31
CA VAL A 236 -9.01 28.50 -2.32
C VAL A 236 -7.80 29.15 -1.64
N GLY A 237 -6.85 29.69 -2.41
CA GLY A 237 -5.65 30.35 -1.90
C GLY A 237 -4.49 29.36 -1.66
N THR A 238 -3.73 29.57 -0.59
CA THR A 238 -2.63 28.66 -0.18
C THR A 238 -3.11 27.28 0.23
N GLN A 239 -2.26 26.26 0.13
CA GLN A 239 -2.54 24.90 0.59
C GLN A 239 -2.89 24.84 2.09
N VAL A 240 -3.83 23.97 2.47
CA VAL A 240 -4.16 23.71 3.89
C VAL A 240 -3.02 22.96 4.59
N PHE A 241 -2.48 21.95 3.91
CA PHE A 241 -1.31 21.18 4.32
C PHE A 241 -0.21 21.46 3.31
N ASP A 242 0.52 22.56 3.52
CA ASP A 242 1.55 23.00 2.59
C ASP A 242 2.80 22.08 2.60
N PHE A 243 3.63 22.27 1.58
CA PHE A 243 4.88 21.54 1.42
C PHE A 243 5.83 21.67 2.63
N PHE A 244 5.82 22.80 3.34
CA PHE A 244 6.72 23.03 4.48
C PHE A 244 6.26 22.23 5.71
N LEU A 245 4.95 22.13 5.93
CA LEU A 245 4.38 21.25 6.95
C LEU A 245 4.71 19.79 6.61
N LEU A 246 4.41 19.34 5.38
CA LEU A 246 4.64 17.95 4.95
C LEU A 246 6.12 17.56 4.93
N GLY A 247 7.02 18.50 4.65
CA GLY A 247 8.45 18.27 4.58
C GLY A 247 9.19 18.32 5.92
N SER A 248 8.55 18.78 7.00
CA SER A 248 9.21 19.04 8.29
C SER A 248 8.74 18.09 9.40
N THR A 249 9.34 18.23 10.59
CA THR A 249 8.94 17.48 11.79
C THR A 249 7.52 17.82 12.27
N ARG A 250 6.91 18.90 11.78
CA ARG A 250 5.56 19.33 12.12
C ARG A 250 4.49 18.31 11.71
N VAL A 251 4.73 17.50 10.68
CA VAL A 251 3.78 16.45 10.26
C VAL A 251 3.81 15.22 11.17
N LEU A 252 4.84 15.06 12.01
CA LEU A 252 5.02 13.85 12.82
C LEU A 252 3.91 13.68 13.85
N SER A 253 3.37 14.77 14.39
CA SER A 253 2.27 14.74 15.38
C SER A 253 0.95 14.20 14.83
N LEU A 254 0.78 14.19 13.50
CA LEU A 254 -0.38 13.62 12.83
C LEU A 254 -0.31 12.10 12.72
N TRP A 255 0.87 11.49 12.90
CA TRP A 255 1.10 10.09 12.54
C TRP A 255 0.17 9.11 13.26
N ASP A 256 0.02 9.26 14.57
CA ASP A 256 -0.76 8.33 15.39
C ASP A 256 -2.23 8.30 14.93
N ASP A 257 -2.82 9.48 14.70
CA ASP A 257 -4.20 9.59 14.20
C ASP A 257 -4.30 9.17 12.73
N PHE A 258 -3.31 9.55 11.90
CA PHE A 258 -3.27 9.25 10.47
C PHE A 258 -3.23 7.74 10.20
N SER A 259 -2.33 7.02 10.86
CA SER A 259 -2.04 5.60 10.58
C SER A 259 -3.23 4.66 10.86
N VAL A 260 -4.12 5.06 11.76
CA VAL A 260 -5.33 4.29 12.13
C VAL A 260 -6.61 4.84 11.49
N HIS A 261 -6.55 5.98 10.81
CA HIS A 261 -7.73 6.64 10.27
C HIS A 261 -8.45 5.78 9.21
N PRO A 262 -9.80 5.77 9.15
CA PRO A 262 -10.57 5.01 8.16
C PRO A 262 -10.18 5.29 6.70
N ALA A 263 -9.83 6.55 6.39
CA ALA A 263 -9.32 6.95 5.07
C ALA A 263 -8.06 6.16 4.66
N ILE A 264 -7.20 5.84 5.63
CA ILE A 264 -5.92 5.15 5.41
C ILE A 264 -6.11 3.65 5.49
N LYS A 265 -6.80 3.15 6.52
CA LYS A 265 -7.14 1.71 6.65
C LYS A 265 -8.00 1.19 5.50
N GLY A 266 -8.86 2.04 4.95
CA GLY A 266 -9.71 1.74 3.81
C GLY A 266 -9.07 2.01 2.45
N LEU A 267 -7.83 2.54 2.40
CA LEU A 267 -7.17 2.89 1.15
C LEU A 267 -6.94 1.63 0.30
N LYS A 268 -7.41 1.66 -0.94
CA LYS A 268 -7.27 0.55 -1.88
C LYS A 268 -6.46 0.94 -3.09
N GLU A 269 -5.90 -0.06 -3.74
CA GLU A 269 -5.41 0.12 -5.09
C GLU A 269 -6.59 0.20 -6.06
N SER A 270 -6.38 0.88 -7.19
CA SER A 270 -7.33 0.80 -8.30
C SER A 270 -7.31 -0.60 -8.92
N GLU A 271 -8.38 -0.97 -9.61
CA GLU A 271 -8.44 -2.23 -10.36
C GLU A 271 -7.33 -2.32 -11.42
N LEU A 272 -7.00 -1.18 -12.05
CA LEU A 272 -5.90 -1.06 -13.00
C LEU A 272 -4.56 -1.43 -12.36
N VAL A 273 -4.25 -0.85 -11.19
CA VAL A 273 -3.02 -1.11 -10.44
C VAL A 273 -2.98 -2.55 -9.94
N THR A 274 -4.05 -3.03 -9.31
CA THR A 274 -4.13 -4.42 -8.81
C THR A 274 -3.92 -5.43 -9.93
N THR A 275 -4.46 -5.19 -11.12
CA THR A 275 -4.28 -6.10 -12.25
C THR A 275 -2.86 -6.04 -12.83
N ALA A 276 -2.23 -4.86 -12.85
CA ALA A 276 -0.82 -4.71 -13.23
C ALA A 276 0.13 -5.46 -12.29
N VAL A 277 -0.09 -5.34 -10.98
CA VAL A 277 0.67 -6.08 -9.99
C VAL A 277 0.46 -7.59 -10.16
N SER A 278 -0.79 -8.02 -10.29
CA SER A 278 -1.13 -9.45 -10.43
C SER A 278 -0.45 -10.10 -11.64
N ARG A 279 -0.36 -9.39 -12.77
CA ARG A 279 0.31 -9.89 -13.99
C ARG A 279 1.81 -10.06 -13.81
N ASN A 280 2.44 -9.15 -13.06
CA ASN A 280 3.88 -9.15 -12.84
C ASN A 280 4.31 -9.98 -11.62
N MET A 281 3.37 -10.57 -10.88
CA MET A 281 3.68 -11.33 -9.65
C MET A 281 4.67 -12.48 -9.87
N HIS A 282 4.65 -13.09 -11.06
CA HIS A 282 5.58 -14.16 -11.43
C HIS A 282 7.05 -13.72 -11.50
N LYS A 283 7.33 -12.41 -11.64
CA LYS A 283 8.67 -11.81 -11.61
C LYS A 283 9.11 -11.45 -10.18
N LEU A 284 8.14 -11.28 -9.28
CA LEU A 284 8.35 -10.74 -7.93
C LEU A 284 8.44 -11.82 -6.84
N GLN A 285 8.22 -13.09 -7.20
CA GLN A 285 8.16 -14.21 -6.28
C GLN A 285 9.02 -15.38 -6.75
N GLY A 286 9.67 -16.04 -5.79
CA GLY A 286 10.28 -17.35 -6.02
C GLY A 286 9.21 -18.41 -6.24
N GLN A 287 9.42 -19.32 -7.19
CA GLN A 287 8.57 -20.50 -7.34
C GLN A 287 8.79 -21.43 -6.14
N ASN A 288 7.92 -21.36 -5.14
CA ASN A 288 7.95 -22.32 -4.04
C ASN A 288 7.51 -23.70 -4.52
N GLY A 289 8.35 -24.70 -4.25
CA GLY A 289 8.17 -26.09 -4.67
C GLY A 289 6.77 -26.63 -4.37
N LEU A 290 6.26 -27.44 -5.32
CA LEU A 290 4.92 -28.06 -5.46
C LEU A 290 3.80 -27.19 -6.06
N SER A 291 3.87 -25.86 -6.00
CA SER A 291 2.88 -24.98 -6.67
C SER A 291 3.51 -24.19 -7.82
N ARG A 292 3.21 -24.59 -9.06
CA ARG A 292 3.59 -23.84 -10.29
C ARG A 292 2.79 -22.56 -10.53
N ARG A 293 1.86 -22.22 -9.63
CA ARG A 293 1.02 -21.01 -9.77
C ARG A 293 1.53 -19.94 -8.80
N PRO A 294 1.82 -18.72 -9.27
CA PRO A 294 2.04 -17.58 -8.38
C PRO A 294 0.86 -17.47 -7.40
N SER A 295 1.13 -17.19 -6.12
CA SER A 295 0.02 -16.94 -5.21
C SER A 295 -0.66 -15.64 -5.65
N VAL A 296 -1.99 -15.64 -5.69
CA VAL A 296 -2.74 -14.39 -5.85
C VAL A 296 -2.63 -13.66 -4.52
N VAL A 297 -1.57 -12.87 -4.39
CA VAL A 297 -1.33 -11.97 -3.25
C VAL A 297 -2.46 -10.96 -3.22
N ARG A 298 -3.27 -11.00 -2.16
CA ARG A 298 -4.27 -9.97 -1.90
C ARG A 298 -3.58 -8.66 -1.56
N GLN A 299 -4.31 -7.56 -1.58
CA GLN A 299 -3.74 -6.24 -1.32
C GLN A 299 -2.95 -6.12 -0.02
N ASN A 300 -3.29 -6.91 1.00
CA ASN A 300 -2.67 -6.90 2.32
C ASN A 300 -1.69 -8.06 2.55
N ASP A 301 -1.46 -8.91 1.55
CA ASP A 301 -0.57 -10.04 1.68
C ASP A 301 0.88 -9.60 1.41
N VAL A 302 1.82 -10.16 2.18
CA VAL A 302 3.25 -9.93 1.95
C VAL A 302 3.77 -10.85 0.86
N ILE A 303 4.59 -10.29 -0.02
CA ILE A 303 5.37 -11.01 -1.02
C ILE A 303 6.63 -11.55 -0.32
N ALA A 304 6.53 -12.80 0.15
CA ALA A 304 7.61 -13.46 0.88
C ALA A 304 8.92 -13.50 0.06
N GLY A 305 10.03 -13.15 0.71
CA GLY A 305 11.36 -13.10 0.11
C GLY A 305 11.63 -11.90 -0.79
N LEU A 306 10.69 -10.96 -0.94
CA LEU A 306 10.88 -9.73 -1.73
C LEU A 306 11.44 -8.60 -0.87
N VAL A 307 12.56 -8.03 -1.29
CA VAL A 307 12.98 -6.69 -0.88
C VAL A 307 12.63 -5.69 -1.98
N ALA A 308 11.94 -4.61 -1.62
CA ALA A 308 11.67 -3.52 -2.54
C ALA A 308 12.50 -2.29 -2.15
N ILE A 309 13.14 -1.67 -3.14
CA ILE A 309 13.96 -0.48 -2.96
C ILE A 309 13.42 0.65 -3.83
N HIS A 310 13.34 1.85 -3.26
CA HIS A 310 12.99 3.06 -4.00
C HIS A 310 14.25 3.89 -4.26
N ILE A 311 14.67 3.96 -5.53
CA ILE A 311 15.85 4.72 -5.96
C ILE A 311 15.38 5.92 -6.77
N ARG A 312 15.48 7.11 -6.17
CA ARG A 312 15.26 8.38 -6.83
C ARG A 312 16.59 8.96 -7.34
N ARG A 313 16.73 9.03 -8.66
CA ARG A 313 17.83 9.73 -9.36
C ARG A 313 17.21 10.81 -10.24
N GLY A 314 17.34 10.76 -11.57
CA GLY A 314 16.73 11.76 -12.46
C GLY A 314 17.05 13.20 -12.01
N ASP A 315 16.02 13.98 -11.68
CA ASP A 315 16.12 15.34 -11.13
C ASP A 315 16.98 15.46 -9.84
N TYR A 316 17.23 14.37 -9.14
CA TYR A 316 18.13 14.35 -7.97
C TYR A 316 19.60 14.44 -8.35
N LEU A 317 19.96 13.91 -9.52
CA LEU A 317 21.31 14.02 -10.08
C LEU A 317 21.55 15.45 -10.61
N GLY A 318 20.54 16.03 -11.28
CA GLY A 318 20.66 17.28 -12.01
C GLY A 318 21.01 17.06 -13.48
N ASP A 319 21.21 18.16 -14.20
CA ASP A 319 21.65 18.12 -15.60
C ASP A 319 23.12 17.70 -15.70
N GLU A 320 23.47 16.99 -16.77
CA GLU A 320 24.84 16.54 -17.00
C GLU A 320 25.82 17.72 -17.00
N GLY A 321 26.84 17.65 -16.13
CA GLY A 321 27.83 18.70 -15.95
C GLY A 321 27.36 19.92 -15.14
N GLN A 322 26.18 19.87 -14.50
CA GLN A 322 25.67 20.95 -13.66
C GLN A 322 25.43 20.51 -12.21
N ASP A 323 25.83 21.36 -11.26
CA ASP A 323 25.57 21.16 -9.83
C ASP A 323 24.16 21.69 -9.45
N ASN A 324 23.13 21.30 -10.19
CA ASN A 324 21.74 21.76 -10.02
C ASN A 324 20.78 20.68 -9.51
N GLY A 325 21.26 19.45 -9.25
CA GLY A 325 20.44 18.36 -8.73
C GLY A 325 19.87 18.60 -7.34
N HIS A 326 18.70 18.00 -7.06
CA HIS A 326 18.03 18.16 -5.76
C HIS A 326 18.89 17.70 -4.58
N CYS A 327 19.72 16.65 -4.72
CA CYS A 327 20.55 16.19 -3.61
C CYS A 327 21.64 17.20 -3.22
N LEU A 328 22.24 17.87 -4.22
CA LEU A 328 23.20 18.95 -3.96
C LEU A 328 22.50 20.16 -3.35
N HIS A 329 21.26 20.43 -3.77
CA HIS A 329 20.43 21.45 -3.13
C HIS A 329 20.21 21.11 -1.65
N PHE A 330 19.78 19.90 -1.30
CA PHE A 330 19.59 19.49 0.10
C PHE A 330 20.88 19.63 0.93
N ALA A 331 22.04 19.29 0.37
CA ALA A 331 23.33 19.51 1.02
C ALA A 331 23.59 21.00 1.29
N ARG A 332 23.27 21.89 0.32
CA ARG A 332 23.40 23.35 0.45
C ARG A 332 22.42 23.97 1.44
N TRP A 333 21.37 23.28 1.87
CA TRP A 333 20.40 23.83 2.84
C TRP A 333 20.41 23.10 4.18
N GLY A 334 21.20 22.04 4.31
CA GLY A 334 21.23 21.24 5.52
C GLY A 334 19.91 20.48 5.74
N SER A 335 19.21 20.12 4.67
CA SER A 335 17.88 19.48 4.75
C SER A 335 17.98 18.05 5.28
N THR A 336 17.16 17.70 6.27
CA THR A 336 17.07 16.33 6.77
C THR A 336 16.14 15.47 5.90
N PHE A 337 15.81 14.25 6.36
CA PHE A 337 14.74 13.48 5.75
C PHE A 337 13.42 14.26 5.81
N THR A 338 12.50 13.94 4.92
CA THR A 338 11.24 14.68 4.78
C THR A 338 10.07 13.94 5.43
N GLY A 339 9.16 14.70 6.03
CA GLY A 339 7.90 14.18 6.57
C GLY A 339 8.04 13.01 7.54
N TRP A 340 7.21 11.98 7.38
CA TRP A 340 7.18 10.80 8.25
C TRP A 340 8.43 9.90 8.16
N CYS A 341 9.35 10.15 7.22
CA CYS A 341 10.67 9.51 7.23
C CYS A 341 11.53 9.95 8.43
N GLN A 342 11.10 10.94 9.20
CA GLN A 342 11.77 11.43 10.41
C GLN A 342 11.17 10.84 11.70
N LEU A 343 10.26 9.87 11.59
CA LEU A 343 9.67 9.21 12.75
C LEU A 343 10.76 8.49 13.58
N PRO A 344 10.82 8.70 14.91
CA PRO A 344 11.90 8.19 15.76
C PRO A 344 11.94 6.65 15.82
N GLN A 345 10.82 5.99 15.53
CA GLN A 345 10.73 4.54 15.49
C GLN A 345 11.32 3.90 14.22
N LEU A 346 11.70 4.69 13.22
CA LEU A 346 12.37 4.17 12.03
C LEU A 346 13.84 3.89 12.32
N PRO A 347 14.40 2.77 11.81
CA PRO A 347 15.77 2.36 12.13
C PRO A 347 16.83 3.29 11.54
N ASP A 348 16.53 3.93 10.42
CA ASP A 348 17.44 4.87 9.76
C ASP A 348 17.01 6.31 10.06
N ALA A 349 17.71 6.95 10.99
CA ALA A 349 17.52 8.37 11.29
C ALA A 349 18.59 9.23 10.60
N PHE A 350 18.23 10.47 10.26
CA PHE A 350 19.16 11.47 9.73
C PHE A 350 19.42 12.58 10.75
N THR A 351 19.92 12.19 11.93
CA THR A 351 20.07 13.02 13.13
C THR A 351 21.38 13.79 13.21
N ASP A 352 22.42 13.34 12.50
CA ASP A 352 23.78 13.86 12.64
C ASP A 352 24.34 14.38 11.31
N PRO A 353 23.76 15.43 10.70
CA PRO A 353 24.42 16.08 9.59
C PRO A 353 25.77 16.65 10.08
N PRO A 354 26.87 16.50 9.32
CA PRO A 354 28.16 17.04 9.70
C PRO A 354 28.03 18.54 10.01
N PRO A 355 28.67 19.05 11.08
CA PRO A 355 28.53 20.44 11.48
C PRO A 355 28.92 21.33 10.31
N ARG A 356 28.02 22.26 9.99
CA ARG A 356 28.16 23.12 8.82
C ARG A 356 29.35 24.10 8.92
N GLY A 357 29.92 24.24 10.12
CA GLY A 357 31.05 25.14 10.40
C GLY A 357 30.73 26.59 9.99
N ASP A 358 31.77 27.32 9.55
CA ASP A 358 31.66 28.68 9.02
C ASP A 358 31.29 28.73 7.52
N VAL A 359 30.72 27.65 6.97
CA VAL A 359 30.36 27.60 5.55
C VAL A 359 29.24 28.60 5.29
N GLU A 360 29.46 29.47 4.30
CA GLU A 360 28.50 30.49 3.87
C GLU A 360 27.13 29.87 3.60
N TRP A 361 26.08 30.58 4.00
CA TRP A 361 24.69 30.16 3.78
C TRP A 361 24.44 29.86 2.30
N GLY A 362 23.84 28.70 2.01
CA GLY A 362 23.61 28.24 0.63
C GLY A 362 24.80 27.53 -0.02
N LYS A 363 25.93 27.34 0.68
CA LYS A 363 27.06 26.49 0.25
C LYS A 363 27.17 25.23 1.12
N ALA A 364 27.83 24.21 0.58
CA ALA A 364 28.16 22.96 1.26
C ALA A 364 29.64 22.64 1.04
N SER A 365 30.33 22.15 2.08
CA SER A 365 31.69 21.62 1.92
C SER A 365 31.65 20.28 1.16
N PRO A 366 32.78 19.82 0.59
CA PRO A 366 32.84 18.50 -0.05
C PRO A 366 32.45 17.35 0.91
N GLU A 367 32.83 17.43 2.18
CA GLU A 367 32.49 16.44 3.21
C GLU A 367 30.99 16.39 3.51
N VAL A 368 30.35 17.56 3.65
CA VAL A 368 28.89 17.68 3.82
C VAL A 368 28.20 17.12 2.57
N THR A 369 28.70 17.46 1.39
CA THR A 369 28.11 17.01 0.12
C THR A 369 28.15 15.49 -0.01
N GLU A 370 29.30 14.86 0.22
CA GLU A 370 29.44 13.39 0.19
C GLU A 370 28.54 12.70 1.22
N HIS A 371 28.42 13.27 2.42
CA HIS A 371 27.53 12.73 3.47
C HIS A 371 26.06 12.69 3.03
N TYR A 372 25.61 13.73 2.32
CA TYR A 372 24.26 13.83 1.77
C TYR A 372 24.07 12.92 0.56
N LEU A 373 25.03 12.89 -0.37
CA LEU A 373 24.95 12.06 -1.58
C LEU A 373 24.84 10.58 -1.25
N ARG A 374 25.52 10.09 -0.22
CA ARG A 374 25.41 8.68 0.22
C ARG A 374 23.99 8.26 0.59
N ARG A 375 23.14 9.18 1.05
CA ARG A 375 21.75 8.91 1.47
C ARG A 375 20.73 9.29 0.41
N CYS A 376 20.98 10.41 -0.28
CA CYS A 376 20.06 10.97 -1.25
C CYS A 376 20.25 10.40 -2.65
N LEU A 377 21.49 10.08 -3.05
CA LEU A 377 21.87 9.65 -4.40
C LEU A 377 22.91 8.50 -4.36
N PRO A 378 22.57 7.33 -3.77
CA PRO A 378 23.53 6.27 -3.52
C PRO A 378 24.07 5.65 -4.82
N THR A 379 25.35 5.26 -4.80
CA THR A 379 25.98 4.49 -5.88
C THR A 379 25.49 3.04 -5.89
N PRO A 380 25.61 2.31 -7.03
CA PRO A 380 25.23 0.88 -7.08
C PRO A 380 25.93 0.03 -6.01
N ALA A 381 27.21 0.31 -5.73
CA ALA A 381 27.97 -0.34 -4.67
C ALA A 381 27.41 -0.06 -3.26
N GLN A 382 26.99 1.18 -2.99
CA GLN A 382 26.38 1.55 -1.71
C GLN A 382 25.02 0.86 -1.52
N VAL A 383 24.21 0.77 -2.58
CA VAL A 383 22.93 0.03 -2.57
C VAL A 383 23.16 -1.45 -2.27
N ALA A 384 24.11 -2.09 -2.97
CA ALA A 384 24.43 -3.49 -2.75
C ALA A 384 24.94 -3.74 -1.33
N ALA A 385 25.82 -2.89 -0.80
CA ALA A 385 26.30 -2.99 0.57
C ALA A 385 25.17 -2.86 1.60
N ARG A 386 24.20 -1.96 1.36
CA ARG A 386 23.02 -1.83 2.23
C ARG A 386 22.15 -3.07 2.20
N LEU A 387 21.87 -3.61 1.01
CA LEU A 387 21.08 -4.85 0.86
C LEU A 387 21.78 -6.07 1.43
N HIS A 388 23.10 -6.14 1.31
CA HIS A 388 23.92 -7.18 1.94
C HIS A 388 23.75 -7.16 3.46
N ASN A 389 23.89 -5.99 4.08
CA ASN A 389 23.71 -5.82 5.52
C ASN A 389 22.30 -6.23 5.96
N ILE A 390 21.26 -5.83 5.22
CA ILE A 390 19.88 -6.24 5.51
C ILE A 390 19.74 -7.76 5.42
N ARG A 391 20.28 -8.40 4.38
CA ARG A 391 20.20 -9.85 4.20
C ARG A 391 20.94 -10.62 5.29
N ALA A 392 22.10 -10.11 5.75
CA ALA A 392 22.93 -10.75 6.76
C ALA A 392 22.27 -10.84 8.15
N HIS A 393 21.37 -9.92 8.49
CA HIS A 393 20.71 -9.87 9.79
C HIS A 393 19.36 -10.61 9.83
N ARG A 394 19.00 -11.35 8.76
CA ARG A 394 17.69 -12.00 8.63
C ARG A 394 17.75 -13.50 8.83
N ARG A 395 16.69 -14.02 9.45
CA ARG A 395 16.41 -15.46 9.60
C ARG A 395 15.79 -16.06 8.34
N THR A 396 14.97 -15.27 7.61
CA THR A 396 14.37 -15.65 6.33
C THR A 396 15.20 -15.12 5.17
N PRO A 397 15.50 -15.96 4.15
CA PRO A 397 16.28 -15.51 3.01
C PRO A 397 15.46 -14.58 2.12
N LEU A 398 16.01 -13.40 1.84
CA LEU A 398 15.52 -12.56 0.76
C LEU A 398 16.03 -13.12 -0.57
N THR A 399 15.12 -13.30 -1.53
CA THR A 399 15.39 -13.98 -2.80
C THR A 399 15.21 -13.07 -4.00
N HIS A 400 14.34 -12.06 -3.90
CA HIS A 400 14.00 -11.15 -5.01
C HIS A 400 14.19 -9.69 -4.60
N VAL A 401 14.60 -8.87 -5.56
CA VAL A 401 14.75 -7.41 -5.43
C VAL A 401 13.83 -6.75 -6.44
N PHE A 402 12.94 -5.87 -5.97
CA PHE A 402 12.20 -4.95 -6.82
C PHE A 402 12.77 -3.53 -6.68
N VAL A 403 13.10 -2.89 -7.81
CA VAL A 403 13.71 -1.56 -7.86
C VAL A 403 12.71 -0.57 -8.48
N ALA A 404 12.03 0.20 -7.63
CA ALA A 404 11.19 1.31 -8.03
C ALA A 404 12.04 2.55 -8.33
N THR A 405 12.12 2.99 -9.59
CA THR A 405 13.14 3.99 -9.96
C THR A 405 12.87 4.78 -11.23
N ASN A 406 13.44 5.99 -11.28
CA ASN A 406 13.60 6.84 -12.46
C ASN A 406 15.07 6.97 -12.92
N ALA A 407 15.93 6.03 -12.52
CA ALA A 407 17.36 6.07 -12.83
C ALA A 407 17.68 5.83 -14.32
N GLU A 408 18.84 6.34 -14.72
CA GLU A 408 19.48 6.13 -16.01
C GLU A 408 19.83 4.64 -16.27
N LYS A 409 19.84 4.23 -17.54
CA LYS A 409 20.01 2.81 -17.94
C LYS A 409 21.36 2.24 -17.50
N GLU A 410 22.39 3.07 -17.57
CA GLU A 410 23.76 2.74 -17.20
C GLU A 410 23.86 2.41 -15.71
N TYR A 411 23.23 3.22 -14.86
CA TYR A 411 23.13 2.96 -13.42
C TYR A 411 22.41 1.65 -13.13
N LEU A 412 21.30 1.37 -13.82
CA LEU A 412 20.55 0.12 -13.62
C LEU A 412 21.33 -1.11 -14.09
N ALA A 413 22.09 -1.01 -15.19
CA ALA A 413 22.94 -2.08 -15.67
C ALA A 413 24.08 -2.39 -14.68
N GLU A 414 24.71 -1.36 -14.13
CA GLU A 414 25.71 -1.49 -13.08
C GLU A 414 25.09 -2.09 -11.81
N LEU A 415 23.95 -1.59 -11.35
CA LEU A 415 23.24 -2.10 -10.18
C LEU A 415 22.91 -3.59 -10.30
N LYS A 416 22.36 -4.02 -11.44
CA LYS A 416 22.10 -5.45 -11.70
C LYS A 416 23.40 -6.28 -11.63
N THR A 417 24.51 -5.73 -12.13
CA THR A 417 25.82 -6.40 -12.10
C THR A 417 26.37 -6.53 -10.68
N VAL A 418 26.33 -5.46 -9.90
CA VAL A 418 26.85 -5.45 -8.52
C VAL A 418 25.99 -6.33 -7.61
N LEU A 419 24.65 -6.31 -7.75
CA LEU A 419 23.77 -7.20 -6.99
C LEU A 419 24.01 -8.67 -7.36
N ALA A 420 24.21 -8.97 -8.65
CA ALA A 420 24.57 -10.33 -9.06
C ALA A 420 25.90 -10.80 -8.44
N ALA A 421 26.90 -9.91 -8.38
CA ALA A 421 28.18 -10.20 -7.74
C ALA A 421 28.05 -10.38 -6.21
N ASP A 422 27.12 -9.67 -5.57
CA ASP A 422 26.75 -9.84 -4.15
C ASP A 422 25.94 -11.13 -3.89
N GLY A 423 25.58 -11.90 -4.93
CA GLY A 423 24.93 -13.20 -4.80
C GLY A 423 23.41 -13.19 -5.01
N TRP A 424 22.83 -12.10 -5.51
CA TRP A 424 21.44 -12.11 -5.98
C TRP A 424 21.34 -12.82 -7.34
N SER A 425 20.27 -13.59 -7.55
CA SER A 425 20.02 -14.17 -8.88
C SER A 425 19.72 -13.06 -9.89
N LYS A 426 20.29 -13.14 -11.09
CA LYS A 426 20.09 -12.13 -12.15
C LYS A 426 18.61 -11.95 -12.50
N ASP A 427 17.88 -13.06 -12.55
CA ASP A 427 16.44 -13.06 -12.88
C ASP A 427 15.57 -12.59 -11.70
N ALA A 428 16.15 -12.42 -10.52
CA ALA A 428 15.45 -12.00 -9.32
C ALA A 428 15.56 -10.48 -9.05
N VAL A 429 16.31 -9.74 -9.87
CA VAL A 429 16.41 -8.27 -9.79
C VAL A 429 15.52 -7.65 -10.86
N VAL A 430 14.34 -7.20 -10.45
CA VAL A 430 13.29 -6.61 -11.31
C VAL A 430 13.23 -5.11 -11.07
N THR A 431 13.18 -4.32 -12.14
CA THR A 431 13.00 -2.86 -12.07
C THR A 431 11.60 -2.44 -12.51
N SER A 432 11.17 -1.20 -12.22
CA SER A 432 9.92 -0.64 -12.76
C SER A 432 9.81 -0.80 -14.28
N GLY A 433 10.93 -0.72 -14.99
CA GLY A 433 10.99 -0.87 -16.46
C GLY A 433 10.89 -2.31 -16.97
N ASP A 434 11.07 -3.31 -16.10
CA ASP A 434 10.95 -4.72 -16.45
C ASP A 434 9.49 -5.24 -16.32
N LEU A 435 8.58 -4.40 -15.82
CA LEU A 435 7.16 -4.72 -15.66
C LEU A 435 6.43 -4.76 -17.02
N GLU A 436 5.57 -5.75 -17.19
CA GLU A 436 4.63 -5.83 -18.31
C GLU A 436 3.43 -4.94 -18.02
N LEU A 437 3.43 -3.74 -18.59
CA LEU A 437 2.38 -2.73 -18.42
C LEU A 437 1.78 -2.38 -19.78
N ASN A 438 0.44 -2.28 -19.84
CA ASN A 438 -0.23 -1.65 -20.97
C ASN A 438 -0.15 -0.11 -20.85
N TRP A 439 -0.64 0.62 -21.86
CA TRP A 439 -0.57 2.08 -21.89
C TRP A 439 -1.17 2.76 -20.64
N GLN A 440 -2.35 2.32 -20.19
CA GLN A 440 -3.01 2.86 -18.99
C GLN A 440 -2.16 2.61 -17.74
N ALA A 441 -1.68 1.38 -17.56
CA ALA A 441 -0.87 0.98 -16.41
C ALA A 441 0.50 1.68 -16.40
N THR A 442 1.13 1.89 -17.57
CA THR A 442 2.34 2.71 -17.70
C THR A 442 2.10 4.14 -17.25
N SER A 443 0.94 4.70 -17.57
CA SER A 443 0.56 6.07 -17.18
C SER A 443 0.35 6.23 -15.67
N VAL A 444 0.04 5.14 -14.96
CA VAL A 444 -0.07 5.09 -13.50
C VAL A 444 1.07 4.30 -12.83
N GLY A 445 2.21 4.14 -13.52
CA GLY A 445 3.30 3.27 -13.08
C GLY A 445 3.80 3.55 -11.66
N VAL A 446 3.78 4.82 -11.24
CA VAL A 446 4.11 5.20 -9.85
C VAL A 446 3.21 4.53 -8.81
N ALA A 447 1.90 4.39 -9.09
CA ALA A 447 0.98 3.70 -8.21
C ALA A 447 1.20 2.18 -8.22
N VAL A 448 1.62 1.62 -9.36
CA VAL A 448 2.02 0.20 -9.47
C VAL A 448 3.26 -0.08 -8.63
N ASP A 449 4.29 0.78 -8.73
CA ASP A 449 5.51 0.66 -7.93
C ASP A 449 5.17 0.74 -6.43
N MET A 450 4.38 1.73 -6.02
CA MET A 450 3.94 1.87 -4.62
C MET A 450 3.18 0.63 -4.12
N ALA A 451 2.33 0.06 -4.96
CA ALA A 451 1.57 -1.14 -4.64
C ALA A 451 2.46 -2.38 -4.47
N ILE A 452 3.54 -2.51 -5.26
CA ILE A 452 4.51 -3.60 -5.08
C ILE A 452 5.33 -3.35 -3.80
N MET A 453 5.84 -2.13 -3.62
CA MET A 453 6.66 -1.75 -2.47
C MET A 453 5.91 -1.95 -1.15
N SER A 454 4.62 -1.63 -1.09
CA SER A 454 3.80 -1.80 0.13
C SER A 454 3.57 -3.25 0.53
N ARG A 455 3.84 -4.21 -0.36
CA ARG A 455 3.70 -5.64 -0.11
C ARG A 455 5.04 -6.35 0.07
N ALA A 456 6.15 -5.65 -0.08
CA ALA A 456 7.47 -6.26 0.10
C ALA A 456 7.67 -6.70 1.55
N GLU A 457 8.41 -7.79 1.76
CA GLU A 457 8.79 -8.24 3.11
C GLU A 457 9.75 -7.24 3.76
N VAL A 458 10.58 -6.58 2.95
CA VAL A 458 11.45 -5.49 3.37
C VAL A 458 11.34 -4.35 2.38
N PHE A 459 11.21 -3.13 2.89
CA PHE A 459 11.19 -1.92 2.08
C PHE A 459 12.35 -0.99 2.46
N VAL A 460 13.09 -0.49 1.46
CA VAL A 460 14.17 0.50 1.62
C VAL A 460 13.85 1.73 0.80
N GLY A 461 13.52 2.83 1.48
CA GLY A 461 13.15 4.10 0.86
C GLY A 461 14.30 5.09 0.71
N ASN A 462 14.04 6.16 -0.03
CA ASN A 462 14.89 7.36 -0.05
C ASN A 462 14.25 8.42 0.87
N GLY A 463 14.86 8.67 2.03
CA GLY A 463 14.31 9.59 3.03
C GLY A 463 14.27 11.07 2.62
N ALA A 464 15.02 11.46 1.58
CA ALA A 464 14.97 12.82 1.01
C ALA A 464 13.80 13.01 0.03
N SER A 465 13.19 11.92 -0.42
CA SER A 465 11.99 11.97 -1.24
C SER A 465 10.75 12.03 -0.37
N LEU A 466 9.84 12.95 -0.68
CA LEU A 466 8.50 13.05 -0.08
C LEU A 466 7.65 11.85 -0.48
N HIS A 467 7.89 10.73 0.18
CA HIS A 467 7.05 9.54 0.12
C HIS A 467 6.50 9.25 1.51
N MET A 468 5.31 8.64 1.55
CA MET A 468 4.84 7.93 2.72
C MET A 468 5.66 6.63 2.86
N THR A 469 6.87 6.74 3.38
CA THR A 469 7.76 5.59 3.55
C THR A 469 8.10 5.42 5.02
N SER A 470 7.38 4.53 5.71
CA SER A 470 7.81 3.98 6.99
C SER A 470 8.19 2.51 6.77
N SER A 471 9.46 2.17 6.95
CA SER A 471 9.87 0.77 7.08
C SER A 471 9.53 0.30 8.50
N SER A 472 8.66 -0.70 8.63
CA SER A 472 8.53 -1.48 9.86
C SER A 472 8.83 -2.94 9.56
N GLU A 473 9.65 -3.57 10.41
CA GLU A 473 9.91 -5.00 10.37
C GLU A 473 8.74 -5.77 10.99
N GLN A 474 7.53 -5.68 10.42
CA GLN A 474 6.46 -6.70 10.58
C GLN A 474 5.20 -6.35 9.76
N PRO A 475 4.42 -7.36 9.32
CA PRO A 475 3.33 -7.15 8.38
C PRO A 475 2.04 -6.78 9.10
N THR A 476 1.41 -5.64 8.78
CA THR A 476 -0.06 -5.56 8.64
C THR A 476 -0.53 -4.33 7.87
N ASN A 477 -1.50 -4.58 6.98
CA ASN A 477 -2.60 -3.74 6.47
C ASN A 477 -2.37 -2.28 6.06
N ALA A 478 -2.60 -2.05 4.76
CA ALA A 478 -2.72 -0.80 4.01
C ALA A 478 -1.40 -0.07 3.74
N PHE A 479 -1.02 0.01 2.46
CA PHE A 479 0.03 0.88 1.89
C PHE A 479 1.21 1.15 2.85
N GLY A 480 1.98 0.12 3.20
CA GLY A 480 3.28 0.27 3.85
C GLY A 480 3.30 1.05 5.17
N ILE A 481 2.23 1.05 5.96
CA ILE A 481 2.17 1.78 7.23
C ILE A 481 1.36 1.01 8.29
N VAL A 482 2.04 0.20 9.11
CA VAL A 482 1.72 -0.03 10.54
C VAL A 482 3.00 -0.44 11.28
N LEU A 483 3.35 0.29 12.35
CA LEU A 483 4.15 -0.21 13.46
C LEU A 483 3.20 -0.70 14.54
N GLU A 484 3.45 -1.89 15.09
CA GLU A 484 2.94 -2.28 16.40
C GLU A 484 4.11 -2.77 17.26
N LEU A 485 4.11 -2.30 18.51
CA LEU A 485 5.16 -2.41 19.51
C LEU A 485 5.44 -3.87 19.90
N ILE A 486 6.70 -4.30 19.87
CA ILE A 486 7.17 -5.39 20.73
C ILE A 486 8.27 -4.86 21.64
N GLU A 487 7.89 -4.73 22.90
CA GLU A 487 8.79 -4.60 24.05
C GLU A 487 9.59 -5.91 24.16
N GLN A 488 10.77 -5.97 23.52
CA GLN A 488 11.77 -6.99 23.85
C GLN A 488 12.43 -6.64 25.18
N ARG A 489 11.80 -7.09 26.27
CA ARG A 489 12.52 -7.39 27.51
C ARG A 489 13.41 -8.60 27.24
N ASP A 490 14.68 -8.35 26.95
CA ASP A 490 15.73 -9.32 27.23
C ASP A 490 16.43 -8.97 28.53
N ASN A 491 16.47 -9.98 29.40
CA ASN A 491 17.12 -9.99 30.68
C ASN A 491 18.63 -9.81 30.51
N GLU A 492 19.20 -8.77 31.13
CA GLU A 492 20.52 -8.90 31.74
C GLU A 492 20.42 -8.69 33.24
N ALA A 493 20.67 -9.79 33.94
CA ALA A 493 20.96 -9.80 35.35
C ALA A 493 22.24 -8.99 35.59
N THR A 494 22.13 -7.87 36.30
CA THR A 494 23.26 -7.37 37.10
C THR A 494 22.74 -7.01 38.49
N TYR A 495 23.17 -7.84 39.44
CA TYR A 495 23.11 -7.58 40.87
C TYR A 495 23.71 -6.21 41.20
N LEU A 496 22.98 -5.37 41.93
CA LEU A 496 23.50 -4.53 43.01
C LEU A 496 22.31 -4.04 43.84
N GLY A 497 22.22 -4.55 45.06
CA GLY A 497 21.15 -4.21 45.98
C GLY A 497 21.28 -2.79 46.52
N HIS A 498 20.14 -2.17 46.80
CA HIS A 498 19.95 -1.40 48.02
C HIS A 498 18.47 -1.33 48.38
N VAL A 499 18.26 -1.53 49.67
CA VAL A 499 17.01 -1.58 50.45
C VAL A 499 16.38 -0.19 50.58
N VAL A 500 15.04 -0.13 50.65
CA VAL A 500 14.12 0.75 51.44
C VAL A 500 12.79 0.81 50.65
N SER A 501 11.73 0.06 50.94
CA SER A 501 10.76 0.12 52.07
C SER A 501 9.70 1.23 51.95
N GLN A 502 8.44 0.81 52.21
CA GLN A 502 7.21 1.58 52.52
C GLN A 502 6.32 2.04 51.33
N HIS A 503 4.98 1.93 51.32
CA HIS A 503 3.97 1.19 52.11
C HIS A 503 2.58 1.46 51.46
N THR A 504 1.70 0.44 51.35
CA THR A 504 0.19 0.44 51.51
C THR A 504 -0.69 1.39 50.66
N THR A 505 -1.94 1.13 50.22
CA THR A 505 -3.05 0.16 50.47
C THR A 505 -4.10 0.41 49.34
N LEU A 506 -4.59 -0.58 48.58
CA LEU A 506 -5.85 -1.37 48.68
C LEU A 506 -7.22 -0.64 48.60
N VAL A 507 -8.10 -1.22 47.74
CA VAL A 507 -9.60 -1.32 47.68
C VAL A 507 -10.12 -0.94 46.27
N GLY A 508 -10.90 -1.71 45.50
CA GLY A 508 -11.52 -3.04 45.62
C GLY A 508 -12.64 -3.20 44.55
N GLN A 509 -12.76 -4.41 43.96
CA GLN A 509 -13.96 -5.13 43.45
C GLN A 509 -14.91 -4.47 42.40
N ASP A 510 -15.62 -5.13 41.50
CA ASP A 510 -15.76 -6.51 40.99
C ASP A 510 -16.71 -6.43 39.77
N SER A 511 -16.52 -7.24 38.72
CA SER A 511 -17.59 -8.05 38.10
C SER A 511 -17.08 -8.81 36.87
N TRP A 512 -17.07 -10.14 37.02
CA TRP A 512 -16.89 -11.14 35.98
C TRP A 512 -18.25 -11.57 35.42
N SER A 513 -18.29 -11.99 34.15
CA SER A 513 -19.26 -12.96 33.66
C SER A 513 -18.66 -13.74 32.49
N CYS A 514 -18.28 -14.99 32.77
CA CYS A 514 -17.98 -16.04 31.81
C CYS A 514 -19.27 -16.58 31.19
N PHE A 515 -19.22 -16.98 29.91
CA PHE A 515 -19.88 -18.21 29.46
C PHE A 515 -18.92 -19.02 28.59
N LEU A 516 -18.91 -20.31 28.89
CA LEU A 516 -17.99 -21.37 28.50
C LEU A 516 -18.71 -22.33 27.54
N VAL A 517 -17.99 -23.39 27.13
CA VAL A 517 -18.43 -24.71 26.59
C VAL A 517 -18.26 -24.83 25.06
N LEU A 518 -17.52 -25.80 24.48
CA LEU A 518 -16.53 -26.80 24.93
C LEU A 518 -16.11 -27.65 23.72
N SER A 519 -14.98 -28.34 23.89
CA SER A 519 -14.66 -29.73 23.47
C SER A 519 -13.80 -29.97 22.22
N LEU A 520 -12.86 -30.92 22.16
CA LEU A 520 -11.90 -31.55 23.10
C LEU A 520 -11.02 -32.57 22.30
N GLN A 521 -9.93 -33.07 22.91
CA GLN A 521 -9.07 -34.25 22.61
C GLN A 521 -7.78 -33.97 21.79
N LEU A 522 -6.52 -33.98 22.29
CA LEU A 522 -5.68 -34.83 23.19
C LEU A 522 -5.19 -36.18 22.61
N TYR A 523 -3.85 -36.37 22.53
CA TYR A 523 -2.99 -37.53 22.92
C TYR A 523 -1.53 -37.25 22.42
N CYS A 524 -0.56 -36.91 23.28
CA CYS A 524 0.41 -37.76 24.03
C CYS A 524 1.58 -38.37 23.21
N MET A 525 2.84 -38.03 23.51
CA MET A 525 3.78 -38.83 24.34
C MET A 525 5.24 -38.31 24.28
N LEU A 526 5.79 -38.08 25.49
CA LEU A 526 7.20 -38.05 25.92
C LEU A 526 7.84 -39.49 25.79
N PRO A 527 9.08 -39.83 26.24
CA PRO A 527 9.98 -39.10 27.17
C PRO A 527 11.52 -39.18 26.98
N ASP A 528 12.19 -38.42 27.87
CA ASP A 528 13.48 -38.61 28.59
C ASP A 528 14.84 -38.39 27.90
N ALA A 529 15.51 -37.28 28.27
CA ALA A 529 16.58 -37.23 29.28
C ALA A 529 16.97 -35.79 29.62
#